data_AF-A0A2V8JRG7-F1
#
_entry.id   AF-A0A2V8JRG7-F1
#
_cell.length_a   1.000
_cell.length_b   1.000
_cell.length_c   1.000
_cell.angle_alpha   90.00
_cell.angle_beta   90.00
_cell.angle_gamma   90.00
#
_symmetry.space_group_name_H-M   'P 1'
#
loop_
_entity.id
_entity.type
_entity.pdbx_description
1 polymer ?
#
loop_
_entity_poly.entity_id
_entity_poly.type
_entity_poly.pdbx_seq_one_letter_code
_entity_poly.pdbx_strand_id
1 'polypeptide(L)'
;MNLLNRLFSKGRNGPTESEPTLFEPDTDRMVTPVPKILWIELTSKCPFKCIFCTREVRWGAGRNLDFDVYRSLIRQLDEPEFIGLNYSGESIHYPRLMEAIRLACATGAYTELVTALSSAPARLVQQIVESDLDRLAVSIHTLDEKQYQDIYGFGSLRALKARIDDVVRLKIRLKKTTPKLDFCFVAMSQNLDQLLPASRYAIEVGAAEIFIHPIIGRHPVPYDFSRELESNKLTTEFKNSLGQAVAETRIACPRLPITVLNSDLDIHPVLSEIPHYYAPSLPTGGRIHTCDQSPFESVHVLANGDVVVCEVHDEIALGNLHSDGIREIWHSNSYRQFRQRYVTGANSACRDCVWKIAYRPEPWKSRIRAREGFSPQLTRGWWSEPGAVAIWSKKRSVAELRVNSPAQRLRISGILPHDPATHSNELVISANGNVISSIANPTWRFLQFDRTFPLRRSAGDRLVLNFATSHAFRPSAHSNSADCRDLGFALERLELR
;
A
#
# COMPACT_ATOMS: atom_id res chain seq x y z
N MET A 1 -50.93 10.78 67.18
CA MET A 1 -50.73 11.60 65.96
C MET A 1 -49.63 10.97 65.13
N ASN A 2 -49.75 10.62 63.86
CA ASN A 2 -50.87 10.22 63.00
C ASN A 2 -50.20 9.66 61.72
N LEU A 3 -50.73 8.55 61.19
CA LEU A 3 -50.59 8.12 59.80
C LEU A 3 -50.67 9.28 58.79
N LEU A 4 -49.81 9.32 57.75
CA LEU A 4 -50.20 9.27 56.31
C LEU A 4 -49.03 9.57 55.34
N ASN A 5 -48.94 8.73 54.29
CA ASN A 5 -48.19 8.83 53.02
C ASN A 5 -46.69 8.48 53.05
N ARG A 6 -46.17 7.35 52.55
CA ARG A 6 -46.63 6.35 51.54
C ARG A 6 -47.05 6.91 50.18
N LEU A 7 -46.11 7.52 49.46
CA LEU A 7 -46.02 7.63 47.99
C LEU A 7 -44.52 7.92 47.73
N PHE A 8 -43.64 7.14 47.11
CA PHE A 8 -43.72 6.18 46.01
C PHE A 8 -42.72 5.04 46.22
N SER A 9 -43.17 3.84 45.88
CA SER A 9 -42.41 2.59 45.82
C SER A 9 -41.68 2.43 44.48
N LYS A 10 -40.57 1.67 44.51
CA LYS A 10 -39.98 0.90 43.39
C LYS A 10 -39.26 1.70 42.30
N GLY A 11 -37.99 2.04 42.56
CA GLY A 11 -36.98 2.10 41.50
C GLY A 11 -36.59 0.68 41.11
N ARG A 12 -36.97 0.25 39.91
CA ARG A 12 -36.53 -1.00 39.30
C ARG A 12 -35.02 -0.93 39.05
N ASN A 13 -34.24 -1.79 39.71
CA ASN A 13 -32.95 -2.21 39.15
C ASN A 13 -33.26 -3.09 37.93
N GLY A 14 -33.46 -2.45 36.78
CA GLY A 14 -33.30 -3.11 35.48
C GLY A 14 -31.83 -3.43 35.27
N PRO A 15 -31.48 -4.39 34.39
CA PRO A 15 -30.10 -4.57 33.99
C PRO A 15 -29.63 -3.25 33.39
N THR A 16 -28.61 -2.65 33.99
CA THR A 16 -27.82 -1.60 33.33
C THR A 16 -27.49 -2.12 31.94
N GLU A 17 -28.03 -1.50 30.89
CA GLU A 17 -27.59 -1.73 29.52
C GLU A 17 -26.07 -1.53 29.54
N SER A 18 -25.32 -2.63 29.43
CA SER A 18 -23.87 -2.59 29.35
C SER A 18 -23.51 -1.64 28.22
N GLU A 19 -22.65 -0.66 28.48
CA GLU A 19 -22.20 0.29 27.46
C GLU A 19 -21.83 -0.47 26.17
N PRO A 20 -22.24 0.03 25.00
CA PRO A 20 -22.01 -0.69 23.76
C PRO A 20 -20.51 -0.84 23.51
N THR A 21 -20.05 -2.09 23.45
CA THR A 21 -18.64 -2.43 23.16
C THR A 21 -18.21 -1.82 21.82
N LEU A 22 -17.12 -1.04 21.85
CA LEU A 22 -16.52 -0.45 20.67
C LEU A 22 -15.89 -1.54 19.78
N PHE A 23 -15.82 -1.28 18.49
CA PHE A 23 -15.15 -2.15 17.54
C PHE A 23 -13.64 -2.19 17.82
N GLU A 24 -13.12 -3.38 18.07
CA GLU A 24 -11.70 -3.66 18.20
C GLU A 24 -11.32 -4.75 17.19
N PRO A 25 -10.44 -4.45 16.21
CA PRO A 25 -10.06 -5.44 15.23
C PRO A 25 -9.11 -6.46 15.85
N ASP A 26 -9.27 -7.71 15.43
CA ASP A 26 -8.38 -8.81 15.81
C ASP A 26 -7.19 -8.85 14.87
N THR A 27 -6.03 -8.42 15.38
CA THR A 27 -4.82 -8.31 14.57
C THR A 27 -4.42 -9.62 13.92
N ASP A 28 -4.69 -10.77 14.55
CA ASP A 28 -4.31 -12.08 14.01
C ASP A 28 -5.15 -12.46 12.77
N ARG A 29 -6.37 -11.92 12.66
CA ARG A 29 -7.25 -12.12 11.49
C ARG A 29 -6.99 -11.14 10.36
N MET A 30 -6.39 -9.99 10.68
CA MET A 30 -5.95 -9.01 9.69
C MET A 30 -4.70 -9.48 8.93
N VAL A 31 -3.86 -10.33 9.53
CA VAL A 31 -2.61 -10.78 8.89
C VAL A 31 -2.90 -11.72 7.72
N THR A 32 -2.21 -11.50 6.61
CA THR A 32 -2.09 -12.50 5.53
C THR A 32 -1.20 -13.69 5.97
N PRO A 33 -1.38 -14.91 5.43
CA PRO A 33 -0.55 -16.06 5.82
C PRO A 33 0.95 -15.87 5.56
N VAL A 34 1.29 -15.08 4.54
CA VAL A 34 2.64 -14.63 4.19
C VAL A 34 2.54 -13.20 3.63
N PRO A 35 3.64 -12.41 3.66
CA PRO A 35 3.65 -11.09 3.03
C PRO A 35 3.25 -11.17 1.56
N LYS A 36 2.45 -10.19 1.13
CA LYS A 36 1.96 -10.03 -0.26
C LYS A 36 2.68 -8.91 -1.00
N ILE A 37 3.19 -7.91 -0.28
CA ILE A 37 3.92 -6.78 -0.83
C ILE A 37 5.33 -6.82 -0.24
N LEU A 38 6.35 -6.85 -1.09
CA LEU A 38 7.74 -6.92 -0.67
C LEU A 38 8.55 -5.81 -1.30
N TRP A 39 9.31 -5.11 -0.46
CA TRP A 39 10.34 -4.16 -0.88
C TRP A 39 11.70 -4.76 -0.49
N ILE A 40 12.53 -5.07 -1.47
CA ILE A 40 13.76 -5.84 -1.25
C ILE A 40 14.96 -5.00 -1.66
N GLU A 41 15.80 -4.68 -0.67
CA GLU A 41 17.11 -4.09 -0.88
C GLU A 41 18.10 -5.17 -1.36
N LEU A 42 18.26 -5.28 -2.67
CA LEU A 42 19.30 -6.16 -3.24
C LEU A 42 20.71 -5.69 -2.85
N THR A 43 20.92 -4.38 -2.81
CA THR A 43 22.18 -3.78 -2.42
C THR A 43 21.97 -2.40 -1.81
N SER A 44 22.75 -2.08 -0.78
CA SER A 44 22.89 -0.72 -0.26
C SER A 44 24.09 0.03 -0.86
N LYS A 45 24.80 -0.60 -1.83
CA LYS A 45 25.85 0.08 -2.61
C LYS A 45 25.20 1.00 -3.64
N CYS A 46 25.75 2.20 -3.77
CA CYS A 46 25.26 3.20 -4.72
C CYS A 46 26.41 4.10 -5.15
N PRO A 47 26.61 4.36 -6.45
CA PRO A 47 27.61 5.33 -6.90
C PRO A 47 27.15 6.78 -6.70
N PHE A 48 25.84 7.01 -6.52
CA PHE A 48 25.26 8.33 -6.33
C PHE A 48 25.35 8.79 -4.87
N LYS A 49 25.38 10.11 -4.69
CA LYS A 49 25.42 10.79 -3.39
C LYS A 49 24.30 11.81 -3.32
N CYS A 50 23.07 11.34 -3.51
CA CYS A 50 21.95 12.25 -3.62
C CYS A 50 21.76 13.05 -2.31
N ILE A 51 21.54 14.36 -2.41
CA ILE A 51 21.47 15.26 -1.25
C ILE A 51 20.37 14.92 -0.23
N PHE A 52 19.32 14.23 -0.69
CA PHE A 52 18.19 13.77 0.13
C PHE A 52 18.36 12.33 0.64
N CYS A 53 19.40 11.62 0.19
CA CYS A 53 19.54 10.19 0.44
C CYS A 53 20.29 9.93 1.75
N THR A 54 19.70 9.09 2.61
CA THR A 54 20.25 8.72 3.93
C THR A 54 21.26 7.57 3.84
N ARG A 55 21.44 6.98 2.66
CA ARG A 55 22.27 5.79 2.40
C ARG A 55 23.71 5.95 2.89
N GLU A 56 24.35 7.09 2.64
CA GLU A 56 25.77 7.29 3.05
C GLU A 56 25.93 7.26 4.55
N VAL A 57 25.02 7.95 5.25
CA VAL A 57 25.01 8.06 6.70
C VAL A 57 24.72 6.71 7.35
N ARG A 58 23.81 5.91 6.75
CA ARG A 58 23.35 4.67 7.37
C ARG A 58 24.18 3.44 7.02
N TRP A 59 24.67 3.36 5.79
CA TRP A 59 25.26 2.13 5.25
C TRP A 59 26.75 2.26 4.88
N GLY A 60 27.31 3.46 4.93
CA GLY A 60 28.71 3.71 4.56
C GLY A 60 29.03 3.15 3.17
N ALA A 61 29.95 2.18 3.11
CA ALA A 61 30.37 1.49 1.88
C ALA A 61 29.30 0.58 1.25
N GLY A 62 28.21 0.29 1.97
CA GLY A 62 27.12 -0.56 1.52
C GLY A 62 27.48 -2.05 1.47
N ARG A 63 26.46 -2.88 1.27
CA ARG A 63 26.58 -4.34 1.15
C ARG A 63 25.54 -4.90 0.20
N ASN A 64 25.70 -6.16 -0.18
CA ASN A 64 24.79 -6.89 -1.04
C ASN A 64 24.02 -7.90 -0.20
N LEU A 65 22.73 -8.06 -0.48
CA LEU A 65 21.97 -9.19 0.04
C LEU A 65 22.55 -10.49 -0.53
N ASP A 66 22.78 -11.48 0.33
CA ASP A 66 23.21 -12.80 -0.10
C ASP A 66 22.15 -13.39 -1.06
N PHE A 67 22.59 -13.86 -2.22
CA PHE A 67 21.67 -14.35 -3.25
C PHE A 67 20.94 -15.62 -2.83
N ASP A 68 21.57 -16.50 -2.03
CA ASP A 68 20.92 -17.71 -1.54
C ASP A 68 19.85 -17.37 -0.49
N VAL A 69 20.06 -16.32 0.31
CA VAL A 69 19.04 -15.74 1.19
C VAL A 69 17.87 -15.18 0.37
N TYR A 70 18.16 -14.38 -0.66
CA TYR A 70 17.14 -13.88 -1.59
C TYR A 70 16.35 -15.02 -2.25
N ARG A 71 17.04 -16.05 -2.77
CA ARG A 71 16.40 -17.23 -3.37
C ARG A 71 15.51 -17.97 -2.37
N SER A 72 15.96 -18.11 -1.13
CA SER A 72 15.18 -18.74 -0.05
C SER A 72 13.93 -17.94 0.28
N LEU A 73 14.04 -16.61 0.38
CA LEU A 73 12.92 -15.69 0.59
C LEU A 73 11.85 -15.87 -0.51
N ILE A 74 12.25 -15.76 -1.78
CA ILE A 74 11.32 -15.85 -2.91
C ILE A 74 10.59 -17.19 -2.94
N ARG A 75 11.29 -18.30 -2.68
CA ARG A 75 10.69 -19.66 -2.65
C ARG A 75 9.62 -19.82 -1.54
N GLN A 76 9.73 -19.05 -0.47
CA GLN A 76 8.82 -19.14 0.67
C GLN A 76 7.56 -18.29 0.50
N LEU A 77 7.49 -17.43 -0.52
CA LEU A 77 6.28 -16.65 -0.81
C LEU A 77 5.16 -17.55 -1.36
N ASP A 78 3.93 -17.08 -1.30
CA ASP A 78 2.74 -17.76 -1.83
C ASP A 78 1.81 -16.70 -2.42
N GLU A 79 1.59 -16.75 -3.74
CA GLU A 79 0.88 -15.74 -4.53
C GLU A 79 1.21 -14.29 -4.07
N PRO A 80 2.49 -13.83 -4.10
CA PRO A 80 2.82 -12.44 -3.80
C PRO A 80 2.17 -11.50 -4.83
N GLU A 81 1.70 -10.34 -4.39
CA GLU A 81 1.04 -9.34 -5.24
C GLU A 81 2.07 -8.38 -5.86
N PHE A 82 3.09 -7.97 -5.10
CA PHE A 82 4.10 -7.00 -5.53
C PHE A 82 5.49 -7.34 -4.99
N ILE A 83 6.52 -7.20 -5.84
CA ILE A 83 7.93 -7.28 -5.45
C ILE A 83 8.68 -6.09 -6.08
N GLY A 84 9.05 -5.13 -5.24
CA GLY A 84 9.91 -3.99 -5.58
C GLY A 84 11.37 -4.29 -5.26
N LEU A 85 12.26 -4.11 -6.23
CA LEU A 85 13.70 -4.30 -6.09
C LEU A 85 14.39 -2.95 -5.88
N ASN A 86 14.11 -2.33 -4.74
CA ASN A 86 14.62 -1.02 -4.37
C ASN A 86 14.65 -0.84 -2.84
N TYR A 87 15.58 -0.01 -2.38
CA TYR A 87 15.58 0.53 -1.01
C TYR A 87 16.57 1.71 -0.93
N SER A 88 17.68 1.61 -0.18
CA SER A 88 18.64 2.71 0.00
C SER A 88 19.74 2.76 -1.07
N GLY A 89 20.15 1.62 -1.65
CA GLY A 89 21.20 1.56 -2.67
C GLY A 89 20.70 1.69 -4.11
N GLU A 90 21.56 1.34 -5.07
CA GLU A 90 21.25 1.35 -6.49
C GLU A 90 21.27 -0.10 -7.03
N SER A 91 20.08 -0.66 -7.23
CA SER A 91 19.87 -2.07 -7.57
C SER A 91 20.59 -2.52 -8.84
N ILE A 92 20.83 -1.62 -9.80
CA ILE A 92 21.61 -1.95 -11.01
C ILE A 92 23.08 -2.29 -10.74
N HIS A 93 23.59 -2.02 -9.54
CA HIS A 93 24.93 -2.44 -9.08
C HIS A 93 24.93 -3.77 -8.31
N TYR A 94 23.78 -4.43 -8.17
CA TYR A 94 23.74 -5.76 -7.58
C TYR A 94 24.30 -6.82 -8.56
N PRO A 95 25.33 -7.62 -8.20
CA PRO A 95 26.02 -8.50 -9.14
C PRO A 95 25.13 -9.53 -9.83
N ARG A 96 24.03 -9.95 -9.19
CA ARG A 96 23.10 -10.97 -9.70
C ARG A 96 21.72 -10.37 -10.01
N LEU A 97 21.65 -9.10 -10.40
CA LEU A 97 20.39 -8.38 -10.65
C LEU A 97 19.46 -9.14 -11.60
N MET A 98 19.97 -9.59 -12.76
CA MET A 98 19.11 -10.26 -13.74
C MET A 98 18.55 -11.60 -13.23
N GLU A 99 19.30 -12.31 -12.40
CA GLU A 99 18.81 -13.53 -11.76
C GLU A 99 17.76 -13.22 -10.70
N ALA A 100 17.93 -12.11 -9.97
CA ALA A 100 16.95 -11.64 -9.00
C ALA A 100 15.63 -11.25 -9.69
N ILE A 101 15.69 -10.42 -10.75
CA ILE A 101 14.53 -10.05 -11.57
C ILE A 101 13.81 -11.31 -12.05
N ARG A 102 14.54 -12.28 -12.64
CA ARG A 102 13.94 -13.51 -13.16
C ARG A 102 13.21 -14.31 -12.06
N LEU A 103 13.79 -14.41 -10.86
CA LEU A 103 13.16 -15.10 -9.74
C LEU A 103 11.92 -14.37 -9.23
N ALA A 104 11.95 -13.04 -9.14
CA ALA A 104 10.79 -12.23 -8.78
C ALA A 104 9.65 -12.37 -9.80
N CYS A 105 9.93 -12.21 -11.10
CA CYS A 105 8.89 -12.33 -12.14
C CYS A 105 8.27 -13.74 -12.15
N ALA A 106 9.08 -14.78 -11.89
CA ALA A 106 8.60 -16.17 -11.85
C ALA A 106 7.57 -16.44 -10.74
N THR A 107 7.41 -15.57 -9.74
CA THR A 107 6.34 -15.70 -8.75
C THR A 107 4.97 -15.26 -9.26
N GLY A 108 4.92 -14.58 -10.42
CA GLY A 108 3.71 -13.94 -10.95
C GLY A 108 3.30 -12.65 -10.23
N ALA A 109 4.16 -12.11 -9.34
CA ALA A 109 3.93 -10.81 -8.73
C ALA A 109 4.13 -9.69 -9.76
N TYR A 110 3.51 -8.53 -9.53
CA TYR A 110 3.94 -7.31 -10.21
C TYR A 110 5.35 -6.94 -9.76
N THR A 111 6.27 -6.85 -10.70
CA THR A 111 7.70 -6.67 -10.42
C THR A 111 8.20 -5.30 -10.86
N GLU A 112 8.89 -4.63 -9.94
CA GLU A 112 9.39 -3.29 -10.15
C GLU A 112 10.89 -3.18 -9.86
N LEU A 113 11.58 -2.44 -10.72
CA LEU A 113 12.92 -1.94 -10.48
C LEU A 113 12.90 -0.41 -10.43
N VAL A 114 13.37 0.16 -9.32
CA VAL A 114 13.62 1.61 -9.20
C VAL A 114 15.11 1.87 -9.37
N THR A 115 15.48 2.84 -10.19
CA THR A 115 16.89 3.15 -10.47
C THR A 115 17.09 4.60 -10.90
N ALA A 116 18.24 5.20 -10.57
CA ALA A 116 18.66 6.47 -11.16
C ALA A 116 19.16 6.30 -12.61
N LEU A 117 19.36 5.05 -13.07
CA LEU A 117 19.66 4.58 -14.43
C LEU A 117 20.94 5.12 -15.10
N SER A 118 21.40 6.32 -14.77
CA SER A 118 22.49 7.05 -15.44
C SER A 118 23.81 6.28 -15.51
N SER A 119 24.07 5.40 -14.53
CA SER A 119 25.26 4.56 -14.47
C SER A 119 25.12 3.17 -15.10
N ALA A 120 23.95 2.82 -15.65
CA ALA A 120 23.70 1.51 -16.23
C ALA A 120 24.54 1.25 -17.48
N PRO A 121 25.24 0.11 -17.61
CA PRO A 121 25.83 -0.28 -18.89
C PRO A 121 24.75 -0.56 -19.95
N ALA A 122 25.02 -0.27 -21.22
CA ALA A 122 24.08 -0.52 -22.33
C ALA A 122 23.60 -1.98 -22.39
N ARG A 123 24.50 -2.93 -22.13
CA ARG A 123 24.16 -4.35 -22.03
C ARG A 123 23.12 -4.63 -20.94
N LEU A 124 23.26 -4.00 -19.77
CA LEU A 124 22.31 -4.19 -18.67
C LEU A 124 20.93 -3.61 -19.03
N VAL A 125 20.89 -2.44 -19.65
CA VAL A 125 19.63 -1.85 -20.15
C VAL A 125 18.94 -2.79 -21.12
N GLN A 126 19.68 -3.39 -22.05
CA GLN A 126 19.15 -4.41 -22.96
C GLN A 126 18.56 -5.61 -22.20
N GLN A 127 19.28 -6.15 -21.22
CA GLN A 127 18.81 -7.28 -20.41
C GLN A 127 17.53 -6.94 -19.61
N ILE A 128 17.45 -5.73 -19.04
CA ILE A 128 16.25 -5.25 -18.33
C ILE A 128 15.05 -5.19 -19.28
N VAL A 129 15.20 -4.62 -20.48
CA VAL A 129 14.10 -4.54 -21.45
C VAL A 129 13.70 -5.93 -21.96
N GLU A 130 14.66 -6.83 -22.16
CA GLU A 130 14.39 -8.21 -22.61
C GLU A 130 13.69 -9.06 -21.54
N SER A 131 13.85 -8.73 -20.25
CA SER A 131 13.23 -9.45 -19.13
C SER A 131 11.70 -9.31 -19.04
N ASP A 132 11.08 -10.09 -18.15
CA ASP A 132 9.64 -10.02 -17.86
C ASP A 132 9.27 -8.99 -16.78
N LEU A 133 10.18 -8.05 -16.48
CA LEU A 133 9.94 -6.96 -15.53
C LEU A 133 8.71 -6.15 -15.95
N ASP A 134 7.77 -5.93 -15.02
CA ASP A 134 6.56 -5.16 -15.31
C ASP A 134 6.84 -3.67 -15.39
N ARG A 135 7.68 -3.15 -14.49
CA ARG A 135 7.91 -1.71 -14.32
C ARG A 135 9.36 -1.35 -14.08
N LEU A 136 9.81 -0.33 -14.81
CA LEU A 136 11.07 0.36 -14.63
C LEU A 136 10.78 1.81 -14.23
N ALA A 137 10.93 2.11 -12.95
CA ALA A 137 10.75 3.44 -12.40
C ALA A 137 12.11 4.16 -12.35
N VAL A 138 12.24 5.26 -13.10
CA VAL A 138 13.50 6.00 -13.22
C VAL A 138 13.44 7.26 -12.39
N SER A 139 14.38 7.43 -11.47
CA SER A 139 14.52 8.67 -10.70
C SER A 139 15.00 9.80 -11.60
N ILE A 140 14.21 10.87 -11.67
CA ILE A 140 14.54 12.09 -12.39
C ILE A 140 13.98 13.28 -11.61
N HIS A 141 14.87 14.21 -11.25
CA HIS A 141 14.54 15.30 -10.31
C HIS A 141 14.76 16.68 -10.89
N THR A 142 15.35 16.75 -12.09
CA THR A 142 15.68 17.98 -12.78
C THR A 142 16.07 17.68 -14.23
N LEU A 143 15.80 18.63 -15.11
CA LEU A 143 16.27 18.66 -16.49
C LEU A 143 17.37 19.72 -16.70
N ASP A 144 17.84 20.34 -15.61
CA ASP A 144 18.99 21.22 -15.58
C ASP A 144 20.27 20.44 -15.24
N GLU A 145 21.32 20.59 -16.05
CA GLU A 145 22.55 19.79 -15.92
C GLU A 145 23.33 20.12 -14.64
N LYS A 146 23.36 21.41 -14.24
CA LYS A 146 24.06 21.83 -13.02
C LYS A 146 23.32 21.30 -11.80
N GLN A 147 22.00 21.52 -11.73
CA GLN A 147 21.18 21.02 -10.65
C GLN A 147 21.17 19.49 -10.58
N TYR A 148 21.31 18.78 -11.71
CA TYR A 148 21.48 17.34 -11.70
C TYR A 148 22.74 16.94 -10.92
N GLN A 149 23.87 17.59 -11.18
CA GLN A 149 25.11 17.34 -10.42
C GLN A 149 24.94 17.70 -8.94
N ASP A 150 24.33 18.85 -8.66
CA ASP A 150 24.08 19.31 -7.29
C ASP A 150 23.20 18.31 -6.51
N ILE A 151 22.18 17.74 -7.16
CA ILE A 151 21.25 16.78 -6.54
C ILE A 151 21.86 15.38 -6.41
N TYR A 152 22.46 14.82 -7.46
CA TYR A 152 22.87 13.41 -7.51
C TYR A 152 24.32 13.16 -7.10
N GLY A 153 25.19 14.17 -7.22
CA GLY A 153 26.63 14.10 -6.92
C GLY A 153 27.46 13.22 -7.85
N PHE A 154 26.83 12.37 -8.67
CA PHE A 154 27.47 11.45 -9.62
C PHE A 154 26.56 11.24 -10.84
N GLY A 155 27.16 10.84 -11.97
CA GLY A 155 26.45 10.62 -13.23
C GLY A 155 26.32 11.91 -14.04
N SER A 156 25.47 11.91 -15.06
CA SER A 156 25.10 13.13 -15.79
C SER A 156 23.69 13.01 -16.35
N LEU A 157 23.03 14.15 -16.59
CA LEU A 157 21.72 14.16 -17.22
C LEU A 157 21.84 13.66 -18.66
N ARG A 158 22.93 14.00 -19.37
CA ARG A 158 23.24 13.44 -20.70
C ARG A 158 23.29 11.90 -20.68
N ALA A 159 23.98 11.30 -19.71
CA ALA A 159 24.07 9.85 -19.61
C ALA A 159 22.70 9.23 -19.29
N LEU A 160 21.95 9.82 -18.36
CA LEU A 160 20.57 9.40 -18.04
C LEU A 160 19.69 9.39 -19.29
N LYS A 161 19.63 10.51 -20.03
CA LYS A 161 18.84 10.61 -21.26
C LYS A 161 19.25 9.55 -22.29
N ALA A 162 20.54 9.34 -22.49
CA ALA A 162 21.03 8.30 -23.39
C ALA A 162 20.59 6.88 -22.98
N ARG A 163 20.47 6.59 -21.68
CA ARG A 163 19.94 5.30 -21.19
C ARG A 163 18.44 5.17 -21.40
N ILE A 164 17.69 6.25 -21.20
CA ILE A 164 16.24 6.30 -21.47
C ILE A 164 15.99 6.09 -22.97
N ASP A 165 16.76 6.75 -23.84
CA ASP A 165 16.68 6.57 -25.30
C ASP A 165 16.95 5.12 -25.69
N ASP A 166 17.93 4.46 -25.04
CA ASP A 166 18.19 3.04 -25.25
C ASP A 166 16.99 2.19 -24.84
N VAL A 167 16.36 2.44 -23.69
CA VAL A 167 15.13 1.73 -23.25
C VAL A 167 14.03 1.88 -24.30
N VAL A 168 13.72 3.11 -24.71
CA VAL A 168 12.65 3.40 -25.68
C VAL A 168 12.93 2.71 -27.02
N ARG A 169 14.15 2.86 -27.56
CA ARG A 169 14.55 2.24 -28.82
C ARG A 169 14.45 0.72 -28.77
N LEU A 170 14.89 0.11 -27.67
CA LEU A 170 14.83 -1.34 -27.47
C LEU A 170 13.39 -1.83 -27.39
N LYS A 171 12.51 -1.14 -26.64
CA LYS A 171 11.09 -1.48 -26.55
C LYS A 171 10.41 -1.44 -27.92
N ILE A 172 10.68 -0.39 -28.72
CA ILE A 172 10.16 -0.28 -30.09
C ILE A 172 10.68 -1.43 -30.97
N ARG A 173 12.01 -1.65 -30.97
CA ARG A 173 12.66 -2.70 -31.79
C ARG A 173 12.12 -4.09 -31.46
N LEU A 174 11.95 -4.39 -30.18
CA LEU A 174 11.48 -5.69 -29.68
C LEU A 174 9.94 -5.79 -29.62
N LYS A 175 9.21 -4.73 -29.99
CA LYS A 175 7.75 -4.62 -29.90
C LYS A 175 7.21 -4.95 -28.50
N LYS A 176 7.93 -4.53 -27.45
CA LYS A 176 7.54 -4.77 -26.05
C LYS A 176 6.81 -3.56 -25.46
N THR A 177 5.74 -3.84 -24.72
CA THR A 177 5.05 -2.85 -23.89
C THR A 177 5.64 -2.78 -22.48
N THR A 178 6.26 -3.86 -22.00
CA THR A 178 6.98 -3.96 -20.73
C THR A 178 8.50 -3.90 -20.88
N PRO A 179 9.24 -3.47 -19.83
CA PRO A 179 8.72 -2.85 -18.62
C PRO A 179 8.07 -1.49 -18.92
N LYS A 180 6.96 -1.16 -18.25
CA LYS A 180 6.38 0.19 -18.24
C LYS A 180 7.46 1.16 -17.73
N LEU A 181 7.70 2.24 -18.48
CA LEU A 181 8.64 3.27 -18.07
C LEU A 181 7.86 4.34 -17.31
N ASP A 182 8.23 4.58 -16.06
CA ASP A 182 7.66 5.65 -15.24
C ASP A 182 8.78 6.50 -14.64
N PHE A 183 8.47 7.73 -14.25
CA PHE A 183 9.41 8.64 -13.60
C PHE A 183 9.07 8.87 -12.13
N CYS A 184 10.10 8.91 -11.29
CA CYS A 184 10.00 9.24 -9.87
C CYS A 184 10.70 10.58 -9.59
N PHE A 185 9.96 11.53 -9.01
CA PHE A 185 10.40 12.89 -8.75
C PHE A 185 10.38 13.17 -7.25
N VAL A 186 11.54 13.35 -6.62
CA VAL A 186 11.62 13.84 -5.24
C VAL A 186 11.47 15.36 -5.27
N ALA A 187 10.36 15.85 -4.76
CA ALA A 187 10.06 17.28 -4.71
C ALA A 187 10.75 17.94 -3.53
N MET A 188 11.51 18.99 -3.84
CA MET A 188 12.25 19.85 -2.92
C MET A 188 12.04 21.30 -3.38
N SER A 189 12.16 22.29 -2.49
CA SER A 189 11.93 23.70 -2.83
C SER A 189 12.77 24.16 -4.02
N GLN A 190 13.99 23.64 -4.13
CA GLN A 190 14.93 24.02 -5.18
C GLN A 190 14.60 23.48 -6.57
N ASN A 191 13.77 22.43 -6.70
CA ASN A 191 13.51 21.79 -8.00
C ASN A 191 12.04 21.79 -8.42
N LEU A 192 11.14 22.47 -7.69
CA LEU A 192 9.72 22.50 -8.05
C LEU A 192 9.48 23.05 -9.47
N ASP A 193 10.30 24.01 -9.92
CA ASP A 193 10.29 24.58 -11.27
C ASP A 193 10.64 23.55 -12.35
N GLN A 194 11.32 22.45 -11.99
CA GLN A 194 11.68 21.37 -12.88
C GLN A 194 10.61 20.29 -13.06
N LEU A 195 9.52 20.35 -12.28
CA LEU A 195 8.44 19.37 -12.40
C LEU A 195 7.80 19.42 -13.79
N LEU A 196 7.54 20.62 -14.33
CA LEU A 196 6.98 20.79 -15.66
C LEU A 196 7.95 20.35 -16.77
N PRO A 197 9.23 20.78 -16.79
CA PRO A 197 10.24 20.23 -17.70
C PRO A 197 10.35 18.70 -17.67
N ALA A 198 10.40 18.09 -16.48
CA ALA A 198 10.46 16.64 -16.32
C ALA A 198 9.20 15.95 -16.87
N SER A 199 8.03 16.56 -16.67
CA SER A 199 6.74 16.05 -17.17
C SER A 199 6.63 16.15 -18.70
N ARG A 200 7.12 17.25 -19.30
CA ARG A 200 7.20 17.36 -20.77
C ARG A 200 8.13 16.30 -21.35
N TYR A 201 9.27 16.08 -20.72
CA TYR A 201 10.19 15.03 -21.12
C TYR A 201 9.59 13.62 -20.95
N ALA A 202 8.82 13.39 -19.88
CA ALA A 202 8.07 12.14 -19.69
C ALA A 202 7.15 11.85 -20.89
N ILE A 203 6.39 12.85 -21.35
CA ILE A 203 5.54 12.72 -22.54
C ILE A 203 6.38 12.44 -23.79
N GLU A 204 7.48 13.17 -23.98
CA GLU A 204 8.37 13.03 -25.14
C GLU A 204 8.89 11.59 -25.31
N VAL A 205 9.35 10.98 -24.21
CA VAL A 205 9.91 9.61 -24.24
C VAL A 205 8.86 8.51 -24.08
N GLY A 206 7.59 8.88 -23.91
CA GLY A 206 6.50 7.94 -23.70
C GLY A 206 6.53 7.25 -22.33
N ALA A 207 7.04 7.92 -21.29
CA ALA A 207 6.84 7.49 -19.91
C ALA A 207 5.35 7.60 -19.56
N ALA A 208 4.84 6.61 -18.84
CA ALA A 208 3.41 6.44 -18.68
C ALA A 208 2.85 7.19 -17.47
N GLU A 209 3.68 7.55 -16.49
CA GLU A 209 3.31 8.34 -15.32
C GLU A 209 4.52 8.99 -14.63
N ILE A 210 4.29 10.11 -13.95
CA ILE A 210 5.25 10.69 -13.00
C ILE A 210 4.71 10.61 -11.58
N PHE A 211 5.50 9.99 -10.70
CA PHE A 211 5.24 9.85 -9.27
C PHE A 211 6.05 10.89 -8.51
N ILE A 212 5.37 11.74 -7.77
CA ILE A 212 5.98 12.84 -7.01
C ILE A 212 6.01 12.45 -5.55
N HIS A 213 7.21 12.35 -4.99
CA HIS A 213 7.45 12.14 -3.56
C HIS A 213 7.97 13.46 -2.97
N PRO A 214 7.20 14.16 -2.13
CA PRO A 214 7.76 15.24 -1.33
C PRO A 214 8.90 14.71 -0.47
N ILE A 215 9.93 15.52 -0.22
CA ILE A 215 11.00 15.15 0.70
C ILE A 215 10.40 14.76 2.07
N ILE A 216 10.93 13.69 2.67
CA ILE A 216 10.48 13.18 3.96
C ILE A 216 11.65 13.23 4.93
N GLY A 217 11.46 13.91 6.05
CA GLY A 217 12.41 13.87 7.16
C GLY A 217 12.27 12.55 7.90
N ARG A 218 13.18 11.60 7.66
CA ARG A 218 13.22 10.34 8.43
C ARG A 218 14.49 10.25 9.26
N HIS A 219 15.61 10.34 8.56
CA HIS A 219 16.95 10.31 9.13
C HIS A 219 17.67 11.60 8.78
N PRO A 220 18.59 12.07 9.63
CA PRO A 220 19.37 13.26 9.34
C PRO A 220 20.21 13.06 8.08
N VAL A 221 20.25 14.10 7.25
CA VAL A 221 21.09 14.21 6.07
C VAL A 221 21.87 15.52 6.15
N PRO A 222 23.03 15.64 5.48
CA PRO A 222 23.83 16.87 5.54
C PRO A 222 23.16 18.10 4.93
N TYR A 223 22.24 17.90 3.97
CA TYR A 223 21.53 18.98 3.30
C TYR A 223 20.43 19.57 4.19
N ASP A 224 20.30 20.90 4.18
CA ASP A 224 19.30 21.62 4.96
C ASP A 224 17.93 21.61 4.25
N PHE A 225 16.99 20.88 4.83
CA PHE A 225 15.59 20.80 4.38
C PHE A 225 14.63 21.61 5.27
N SER A 226 15.11 22.61 6.01
CA SER A 226 14.28 23.45 6.90
C SER A 226 13.19 24.25 6.18
N ARG A 227 13.32 24.47 4.86
CA ARG A 227 12.27 25.10 4.04
C ARG A 227 11.10 24.16 3.80
N GLU A 228 11.39 22.87 3.63
CA GLU A 228 10.41 21.83 3.36
C GLU A 228 9.84 21.20 4.61
N LEU A 229 10.65 21.08 5.68
CA LEU A 229 10.37 20.23 6.83
C LEU A 229 10.49 20.98 8.16
N GLU A 230 9.45 20.86 8.98
CA GLU A 230 9.47 21.20 10.40
C GLU A 230 9.10 19.96 11.21
N SER A 231 9.97 19.52 12.13
CA SER A 231 9.76 18.30 12.92
C SER A 231 9.38 17.08 12.06
N ASN A 232 10.08 16.89 10.93
CA ASN A 232 9.86 15.81 9.95
C ASN A 232 8.52 15.83 9.19
N LYS A 233 7.74 16.90 9.30
CA LYS A 233 6.48 17.11 8.55
C LYS A 233 6.63 18.25 7.56
N LEU A 234 5.86 18.22 6.47
CA LEU A 234 5.95 19.29 5.47
C LEU A 234 5.46 20.61 6.06
N THR A 235 6.18 21.69 5.80
CA THR A 235 5.73 23.05 6.13
C THR A 235 4.51 23.42 5.28
N THR A 236 3.59 24.23 5.83
CA THR A 236 2.44 24.74 5.05
C THR A 236 2.87 25.48 3.79
N GLU A 237 3.96 26.23 3.87
CA GLU A 237 4.50 26.98 2.74
C GLU A 237 4.98 26.05 1.62
N PHE A 238 5.73 25.00 1.95
CA PHE A 238 6.15 24.02 0.95
C PHE A 238 4.98 23.20 0.38
N LYS A 239 3.98 22.83 1.20
CA LYS A 239 2.74 22.18 0.72
C LYS A 239 2.05 23.05 -0.33
N ASN A 240 1.94 24.36 -0.08
CA ASN A 240 1.32 25.30 -1.02
C ASN A 240 2.14 25.42 -2.32
N SER A 241 3.46 25.59 -2.24
CA SER A 241 4.32 25.68 -3.41
C SER A 241 4.29 24.40 -4.26
N LEU A 242 4.34 23.23 -3.62
CA LEU A 242 4.22 21.95 -4.31
C LEU A 242 2.83 21.80 -4.95
N GLY A 243 1.76 22.13 -4.21
CA GLY A 243 0.39 22.09 -4.74
C GLY A 243 0.21 22.97 -5.98
N GLN A 244 0.80 24.17 -5.97
CA GLN A 244 0.82 25.06 -7.13
C GLN A 244 1.59 24.46 -8.30
N ALA A 245 2.82 23.99 -8.09
CA ALA A 245 3.64 23.39 -9.15
C ALA A 245 2.96 22.17 -9.80
N VAL A 246 2.30 21.33 -8.99
CA VAL A 246 1.52 20.18 -9.47
C VAL A 246 0.31 20.64 -10.28
N ALA A 247 -0.44 21.65 -9.80
CA ALA A 247 -1.60 22.17 -10.52
C ALA A 247 -1.23 22.77 -11.88
N GLU A 248 -0.18 23.60 -11.92
CA GLU A 248 0.36 24.18 -13.16
C GLU A 248 0.81 23.09 -14.14
N THR A 249 1.51 22.06 -13.63
CA THR A 249 1.96 20.94 -14.46
C THR A 249 0.78 20.13 -15.01
N ARG A 250 -0.25 19.85 -14.20
CA ARG A 250 -1.47 19.15 -14.67
C ARG A 250 -2.19 19.93 -15.77
N ILE A 251 -2.24 21.26 -15.66
CA ILE A 251 -2.84 22.12 -16.70
C ILE A 251 -2.01 22.06 -17.99
N ALA A 252 -0.69 22.12 -17.89
CA ALA A 252 0.20 22.10 -19.06
C ALA A 252 0.35 20.71 -19.70
N CYS A 253 0.17 19.64 -18.93
CA CYS A 253 0.35 18.25 -19.33
C CYS A 253 -0.90 17.39 -19.01
N PRO A 254 -2.10 17.73 -19.52
CA PRO A 254 -3.37 17.13 -19.08
C PRO A 254 -3.52 15.64 -19.41
N ARG A 255 -2.66 15.11 -20.29
CA ARG A 255 -2.65 13.69 -20.70
C ARG A 255 -1.66 12.83 -19.93
N LEU A 256 -0.77 13.43 -19.15
CA LEU A 256 0.20 12.71 -18.34
C LEU A 256 -0.42 12.43 -16.96
N PRO A 257 -0.56 11.17 -16.53
CA PRO A 257 -0.88 10.86 -15.14
C PRO A 257 0.19 11.43 -14.19
N ILE A 258 -0.26 12.15 -13.16
CA ILE A 258 0.59 12.75 -12.13
C ILE A 258 0.05 12.35 -10.76
N THR A 259 0.78 11.46 -10.10
CA THR A 259 0.43 10.97 -8.76
C THR A 259 1.37 11.56 -7.73
N VAL A 260 0.80 12.28 -6.75
CA VAL A 260 1.57 12.77 -5.61
C VAL A 260 1.43 11.79 -4.47
N LEU A 261 2.52 11.17 -4.10
CA LEU A 261 2.61 10.22 -3.00
C LEU A 261 2.95 11.01 -1.74
N ASN A 262 1.93 11.64 -1.15
CA ASN A 262 1.94 12.12 0.24
C ASN A 262 0.54 12.53 0.71
N SER A 263 0.04 11.84 1.73
CA SER A 263 -1.23 12.15 2.40
C SER A 263 -1.20 13.42 3.26
N ASP A 264 -0.02 13.94 3.59
CA ASP A 264 0.17 15.20 4.32
C ASP A 264 -0.20 16.46 3.50
N LEU A 265 -0.58 16.30 2.23
CA LEU A 265 -1.08 17.42 1.42
C LEU A 265 -2.52 17.82 1.75
N ASP A 266 -3.27 16.99 2.48
CA ASP A 266 -4.52 17.44 3.09
C ASP A 266 -4.19 18.36 4.28
N ILE A 267 -4.61 19.63 4.17
CA ILE A 267 -4.27 20.66 5.15
C ILE A 267 -5.12 20.58 6.42
N HIS A 268 -6.28 19.92 6.41
CA HIS A 268 -7.20 19.88 7.56
C HIS A 268 -7.96 18.54 7.71
N PRO A 269 -7.27 17.40 7.87
CA PRO A 269 -7.96 16.11 8.06
C PRO A 269 -8.71 16.05 9.40
N VAL A 270 -9.95 15.55 9.38
CA VAL A 270 -10.83 15.45 10.56
C VAL A 270 -11.13 13.99 10.89
N LEU A 271 -10.66 13.52 12.05
CA LEU A 271 -10.90 12.15 12.49
C LEU A 271 -12.41 11.86 12.60
N SER A 272 -12.85 10.78 11.96
CA SER A 272 -14.24 10.33 11.91
C SER A 272 -14.30 8.81 12.03
N GLU A 273 -15.51 8.25 12.07
CA GLU A 273 -15.76 6.81 12.12
C GLU A 273 -15.39 6.10 10.81
N ILE A 274 -15.31 6.84 9.71
CA ILE A 274 -14.89 6.33 8.39
C ILE A 274 -13.37 6.43 8.29
N PRO A 275 -12.64 5.31 8.09
CA PRO A 275 -11.19 5.35 7.89
C PRO A 275 -10.79 6.24 6.71
N HIS A 276 -9.91 7.20 6.97
CA HIS A 276 -9.32 8.08 5.96
C HIS A 276 -7.92 8.53 6.39
N TYR A 277 -7.16 9.12 5.48
CA TYR A 277 -5.82 9.65 5.78
C TYR A 277 -5.85 10.68 6.89
N TYR A 278 -4.96 10.54 7.87
CA TYR A 278 -4.89 11.42 9.02
C TYR A 278 -3.44 11.75 9.37
N ALA A 279 -2.92 12.84 8.80
CA ALA A 279 -1.54 13.25 9.00
C ALA A 279 -1.18 13.75 10.43
N PRO A 280 -2.07 14.42 11.18
CA PRO A 280 -1.80 14.84 12.57
C PRO A 280 -1.50 13.65 13.49
N SER A 281 -0.90 13.91 14.65
CA SER A 281 -0.70 12.84 15.65
C SER A 281 -2.05 12.22 16.03
N LEU A 282 -2.13 10.89 16.08
CA LEU A 282 -3.37 10.20 16.40
C LEU A 282 -3.81 10.57 17.84
N PRO A 283 -5.02 11.13 18.03
CA PRO A 283 -5.50 11.50 19.35
C PRO A 283 -5.84 10.28 20.20
N THR A 284 -5.91 10.47 21.52
CA THR A 284 -6.34 9.43 22.47
C THR A 284 -7.69 8.86 22.06
N GLY A 285 -7.79 7.53 22.03
CA GLY A 285 -9.00 6.80 21.62
C GLY A 285 -9.11 6.56 20.11
N GLY A 286 -8.33 7.25 19.27
CA GLY A 286 -8.21 6.93 17.85
C GLY A 286 -7.60 5.55 17.61
N ARG A 287 -7.78 5.02 16.40
CA ARG A 287 -7.16 3.76 15.94
C ARG A 287 -6.61 3.92 14.53
N ILE A 288 -5.57 3.15 14.23
CA ILE A 288 -5.03 3.04 12.88
C ILE A 288 -5.72 1.86 12.19
N HIS A 289 -6.34 2.12 11.05
CA HIS A 289 -6.94 1.09 10.22
C HIS A 289 -5.89 0.42 9.33
N THR A 290 -5.11 1.22 8.60
CA THR A 290 -4.00 0.76 7.74
C THR A 290 -3.08 1.92 7.37
N CYS A 291 -2.04 1.66 6.56
CA CYS A 291 -1.20 2.64 5.87
C CYS A 291 -0.66 2.01 4.59
N ASP A 292 0.05 2.79 3.77
CA ASP A 292 0.62 2.33 2.49
C ASP A 292 1.63 1.17 2.65
N GLN A 293 2.26 1.04 3.82
CA GLN A 293 3.19 -0.04 4.17
C GLN A 293 2.62 -0.89 5.31
N SER A 294 1.39 -1.39 5.10
CA SER A 294 0.61 -2.10 6.13
C SER A 294 1.36 -3.31 6.70
N PRO A 295 1.51 -3.42 8.04
CA PRO A 295 2.21 -4.54 8.69
C PRO A 295 1.46 -5.88 8.59
N PHE A 296 0.30 -5.89 7.95
CA PHE A 296 -0.57 -7.06 7.77
C PHE A 296 -0.42 -7.73 6.40
N GLU A 297 0.27 -7.08 5.45
CA GLU A 297 0.52 -7.62 4.11
C GLU A 297 1.85 -7.16 3.48
N SER A 298 2.50 -6.12 3.99
CA SER A 298 3.75 -5.58 3.47
C SER A 298 4.95 -5.87 4.36
N VAL A 299 6.13 -6.02 3.75
CA VAL A 299 7.41 -6.18 4.43
C VAL A 299 8.56 -5.56 3.63
N HIS A 300 9.59 -5.13 4.34
CA HIS A 300 10.84 -4.66 3.77
C HIS A 300 11.99 -5.59 4.18
N VAL A 301 12.86 -5.90 3.24
CA VAL A 301 14.04 -6.74 3.45
C VAL A 301 15.27 -5.92 3.12
N LEU A 302 16.16 -5.74 4.10
CA LEU A 302 17.38 -4.96 3.97
C LEU A 302 18.54 -5.81 3.44
N ALA A 303 19.59 -5.16 2.95
CA ALA A 303 20.73 -5.84 2.32
C ALA A 303 21.54 -6.73 3.29
N ASN A 304 21.35 -6.61 4.60
CA ASN A 304 21.93 -7.50 5.63
C ASN A 304 21.01 -8.69 6.01
N GLY A 305 19.88 -8.85 5.32
CA GLY A 305 18.88 -9.88 5.62
C GLY A 305 17.88 -9.50 6.71
N ASP A 306 17.99 -8.31 7.31
CA ASP A 306 17.00 -7.86 8.30
C ASP A 306 15.63 -7.67 7.65
N VAL A 307 14.62 -8.11 8.38
CA VAL A 307 13.21 -7.95 8.01
C VAL A 307 12.63 -6.84 8.88
N VAL A 308 12.17 -5.76 8.24
CA VAL A 308 11.61 -4.59 8.89
C VAL A 308 10.20 -4.30 8.37
N VAL A 309 9.41 -3.56 9.14
CA VAL A 309 7.99 -3.31 8.80
C VAL A 309 7.84 -2.32 7.66
N CYS A 310 8.59 -1.22 7.70
CA CYS A 310 8.41 -0.08 6.84
C CYS A 310 9.69 0.78 6.86
N GLU A 311 9.79 1.73 5.94
CA GLU A 311 10.95 2.62 5.83
C GLU A 311 11.09 3.63 6.96
N VAL A 312 10.05 3.80 7.79
CA VAL A 312 10.07 4.65 9.00
C VAL A 312 10.58 3.86 10.22
N HIS A 313 10.45 2.54 10.20
CA HIS A 313 10.84 1.63 11.29
C HIS A 313 11.99 0.70 10.89
N ASP A 314 12.84 1.14 9.98
CA ASP A 314 13.86 0.31 9.38
C ASP A 314 15.14 0.15 10.21
N GLU A 315 15.17 0.72 11.41
CA GLU A 315 16.21 0.48 12.42
C GLU A 315 15.84 -0.65 13.39
N ILE A 316 14.59 -1.13 13.34
CA ILE A 316 14.09 -2.17 14.24
C ILE A 316 13.81 -3.42 13.42
N ALA A 317 14.80 -4.30 13.35
CA ALA A 317 14.63 -5.63 12.78
C ALA A 317 13.62 -6.46 13.61
N LEU A 318 12.64 -7.05 12.93
CA LEU A 318 11.69 -7.99 13.52
C LEU A 318 12.11 -9.45 13.31
N GLY A 319 13.17 -9.69 12.55
CA GLY A 319 13.80 -10.97 12.29
C GLY A 319 14.92 -10.80 11.27
N ASN A 320 15.67 -11.86 11.00
CA ASN A 320 16.74 -11.86 10.01
C ASN A 320 16.73 -13.15 9.18
N LEU A 321 16.75 -13.02 7.85
CA LEU A 321 16.61 -14.11 6.90
C LEU A 321 17.83 -15.05 6.81
N HIS A 322 18.95 -14.70 7.45
CA HIS A 322 20.07 -15.62 7.63
C HIS A 322 19.81 -16.66 8.73
N SER A 323 18.88 -16.37 9.65
CA SER A 323 18.56 -17.24 10.79
C SER A 323 17.23 -17.99 10.59
N ASP A 324 16.19 -17.27 10.17
CA ASP A 324 14.82 -17.78 10.12
C ASP A 324 14.19 -17.60 8.73
N GLY A 325 13.19 -18.41 8.41
CA GLY A 325 12.37 -18.25 7.21
C GLY A 325 11.42 -17.06 7.31
N ILE A 326 11.07 -16.44 6.17
CA ILE A 326 10.15 -15.29 6.15
C ILE A 326 8.80 -15.61 6.79
N ARG A 327 8.32 -16.86 6.69
CA ARG A 327 7.06 -17.30 7.31
C ARG A 327 7.14 -17.30 8.83
N GLU A 328 8.28 -17.73 9.37
CA GLU A 328 8.53 -17.78 10.82
C GLU A 328 8.64 -16.36 11.37
N ILE A 329 9.42 -15.51 10.70
CA ILE A 329 9.56 -14.09 11.05
C ILE A 329 8.19 -13.40 11.03
N TRP A 330 7.41 -13.57 9.96
CA TRP A 330 6.11 -12.93 9.77
C TRP A 330 5.06 -13.25 10.85
N HIS A 331 5.17 -14.43 11.46
CA HIS A 331 4.29 -14.91 12.55
C HIS A 331 4.95 -14.88 13.94
N SER A 332 6.17 -14.34 14.03
CA SER A 332 6.92 -14.20 15.27
C SER A 332 6.19 -13.33 16.30
N ASN A 333 6.58 -13.50 17.57
CA ASN A 333 6.06 -12.66 18.65
C ASN A 333 6.38 -11.17 18.43
N SER A 334 7.56 -10.85 17.87
CA SER A 334 7.95 -9.47 17.53
C SER A 334 6.97 -8.79 16.58
N TYR A 335 6.56 -9.50 15.51
CA TYR A 335 5.54 -9.01 14.57
C TYR A 335 4.16 -8.86 15.21
N ARG A 336 3.73 -9.84 16.02
CA ARG A 336 2.43 -9.76 16.71
C ARG A 336 2.36 -8.57 17.66
N GLN A 337 3.40 -8.36 18.45
CA GLN A 337 3.49 -7.21 19.36
C GLN A 337 3.56 -5.88 18.61
N PHE A 338 4.24 -5.83 17.46
CA PHE A 338 4.22 -4.64 16.61
C PHE A 338 2.80 -4.33 16.11
N ARG A 339 2.11 -5.31 15.53
CA ARG A 339 0.75 -5.14 14.96
C ARG A 339 -0.26 -4.67 16.01
N GLN A 340 -0.19 -5.20 17.23
CA GLN A 340 -1.05 -4.76 18.34
C GLN A 340 -0.80 -3.29 18.71
N ARG A 341 0.48 -2.89 18.82
CA ARG A 341 0.84 -1.49 19.11
C ARG A 341 0.54 -0.54 17.95
N TYR A 342 0.61 -1.04 16.72
CA TYR A 342 0.28 -0.30 15.50
C TYR A 342 -1.21 0.09 15.48
N VAL A 343 -2.12 -0.86 15.57
CA VAL A 343 -3.58 -0.61 15.50
C VAL A 343 -4.05 0.33 16.60
N THR A 344 -3.52 0.15 17.81
CA THR A 344 -3.88 0.95 18.98
C THR A 344 -3.25 2.34 19.00
N GLY A 345 -2.30 2.63 18.09
CA GLY A 345 -1.51 3.87 18.12
C GLY A 345 -0.52 3.95 19.29
N ALA A 346 -0.24 2.83 19.96
CA ALA A 346 0.75 2.76 21.05
C ALA A 346 2.20 2.84 20.54
N ASN A 347 2.44 2.54 19.26
CA ASN A 347 3.72 2.81 18.62
C ASN A 347 3.79 4.30 18.22
N SER A 348 4.74 5.04 18.80
CA SER A 348 4.89 6.50 18.59
C SER A 348 5.13 6.88 17.13
N ALA A 349 6.04 6.20 16.42
CA ALA A 349 6.32 6.56 15.04
C ALA A 349 5.10 6.31 14.15
N CYS A 350 4.33 5.23 14.38
CA CYS A 350 3.08 4.98 13.68
C CYS A 350 1.98 5.99 14.05
N ARG A 351 1.90 6.39 15.32
CA ARG A 351 0.96 7.41 15.83
C ARG A 351 1.18 8.76 15.15
N ASP A 352 2.43 9.14 14.94
CA ASP A 352 2.84 10.43 14.39
C ASP A 352 3.04 10.42 12.86
N CYS A 353 3.06 9.24 12.24
CA CYS A 353 3.26 9.03 10.81
C CYS A 353 2.15 9.68 9.97
N VAL A 354 2.54 10.38 8.91
CA VAL A 354 1.59 11.08 8.03
C VAL A 354 0.82 10.15 7.09
N TRP A 355 1.29 8.91 6.91
CA TRP A 355 0.78 7.90 5.98
C TRP A 355 -0.33 7.03 6.55
N LYS A 356 -0.76 7.28 7.79
CA LYS A 356 -1.78 6.46 8.44
C LYS A 356 -3.17 6.81 7.92
N ILE A 357 -3.97 5.75 7.74
CA ILE A 357 -5.41 5.83 7.61
C ILE A 357 -5.98 5.53 8.99
N ALA A 358 -6.63 6.51 9.59
CA ALA A 358 -7.11 6.44 10.97
C ALA A 358 -8.62 6.62 11.05
N TYR A 359 -9.18 6.19 12.19
CA TYR A 359 -10.59 6.36 12.50
C TYR A 359 -10.82 6.52 14.00
N ARG A 360 -12.00 7.04 14.34
CA ARG A 360 -12.55 7.02 15.69
C ARG A 360 -13.41 5.76 15.85
N PRO A 361 -13.10 4.87 16.80
CA PRO A 361 -13.90 3.67 17.03
C PRO A 361 -15.35 3.98 17.35
N GLU A 362 -16.23 3.16 16.80
CA GLU A 362 -17.67 3.18 17.06
C GLU A 362 -18.10 1.80 17.60
N PRO A 363 -19.27 1.70 18.23
CA PRO A 363 -19.86 0.41 18.56
C PRO A 363 -19.90 -0.53 17.36
N TRP A 364 -19.67 -1.81 17.60
CA TRP A 364 -19.84 -2.83 16.58
C TRP A 364 -21.20 -2.75 15.87
N LYS A 365 -21.19 -2.95 14.55
CA LYS A 365 -22.40 -2.96 13.72
C LYS A 365 -22.69 -4.36 13.21
N SER A 366 -23.96 -4.71 13.16
CA SER A 366 -24.45 -5.92 12.49
C SER A 366 -24.63 -5.75 10.97
N ARG A 367 -24.29 -4.56 10.44
CA ARG A 367 -24.41 -4.22 9.02
C ARG A 367 -23.32 -3.26 8.55
N ILE A 368 -22.98 -3.36 7.27
CA ILE A 368 -22.11 -2.46 6.51
C ILE A 368 -22.82 -2.15 5.20
N ARG A 369 -22.84 -0.87 4.80
CA ARG A 369 -23.41 -0.42 3.52
C ARG A 369 -22.43 0.54 2.88
N ALA A 370 -21.99 0.26 1.66
CA ALA A 370 -20.97 1.06 0.99
C ALA A 370 -21.36 2.54 0.86
N ARG A 371 -22.65 2.82 0.60
CA ARG A 371 -23.20 4.18 0.56
C ARG A 371 -23.08 4.98 1.87
N GLU A 372 -22.84 4.31 2.99
CA GLU A 372 -22.62 4.95 4.31
C GLU A 372 -21.12 5.21 4.55
N GLY A 373 -20.26 4.90 3.57
CA GLY A 373 -18.81 5.03 3.64
C GLY A 373 -18.10 3.71 3.95
N PHE A 374 -16.77 3.77 3.93
CA PHE A 374 -15.93 2.64 4.31
C PHE A 374 -16.07 2.33 5.80
N SER A 375 -16.12 1.04 6.17
CA SER A 375 -16.28 0.63 7.57
C SER A 375 -14.97 0.03 8.11
N PRO A 376 -14.54 0.38 9.35
CA PRO A 376 -13.39 -0.25 9.99
C PRO A 376 -13.53 -1.77 10.17
N GLN A 377 -14.76 -2.29 10.14
CA GLN A 377 -15.09 -3.71 10.20
C GLN A 377 -14.74 -4.49 8.90
N LEU A 378 -14.34 -3.80 7.83
CA LEU A 378 -13.76 -4.38 6.62
C LEU A 378 -12.24 -4.54 6.84
N THR A 379 -11.85 -5.57 7.60
CA THR A 379 -10.54 -5.62 8.27
C THR A 379 -9.35 -6.03 7.40
N ARG A 380 -9.57 -6.76 6.29
CA ARG A 380 -8.48 -7.20 5.39
C ARG A 380 -8.96 -7.30 3.95
N GLY A 381 -8.12 -6.87 3.01
CA GLY A 381 -8.32 -7.12 1.58
C GLY A 381 -9.44 -6.28 0.96
N TRP A 382 -9.51 -4.99 1.28
CA TRP A 382 -10.48 -4.06 0.74
C TRP A 382 -9.78 -2.81 0.22
N TRP A 383 -10.25 -2.31 -0.90
CA TRP A 383 -9.82 -1.04 -1.48
C TRP A 383 -10.68 0.08 -0.89
N SER A 384 -10.06 1.02 -0.19
CA SER A 384 -10.73 2.24 0.26
C SER A 384 -10.73 3.26 -0.87
N GLU A 385 -11.91 3.70 -1.29
CA GLU A 385 -12.08 4.72 -2.32
C GLU A 385 -13.13 5.74 -1.84
N PRO A 386 -12.72 6.98 -1.54
CA PRO A 386 -13.64 8.01 -1.06
C PRO A 386 -14.80 8.25 -2.03
N GLY A 387 -16.03 8.23 -1.51
CA GLY A 387 -17.24 8.49 -2.31
C GLY A 387 -17.68 7.36 -3.23
N ALA A 388 -17.04 6.18 -3.18
CA ALA A 388 -17.43 5.05 -4.00
C ALA A 388 -18.81 4.50 -3.59
N VAL A 389 -19.65 4.23 -4.58
CA VAL A 389 -21.00 3.65 -4.38
C VAL A 389 -20.96 2.16 -3.99
N ALA A 390 -19.84 1.50 -4.25
CA ALA A 390 -19.52 0.14 -3.85
C ALA A 390 -18.05 0.07 -3.39
N ILE A 391 -17.74 -0.82 -2.45
CA ILE A 391 -16.40 -1.02 -1.92
C ILE A 391 -15.80 -2.26 -2.55
N TRP A 392 -14.73 -2.11 -3.33
CA TRP A 392 -14.07 -3.24 -3.97
C TRP A 392 -13.22 -4.04 -2.98
N SER A 393 -13.31 -5.36 -3.05
CA SER A 393 -12.40 -6.27 -2.36
C SER A 393 -11.16 -6.56 -3.20
N LYS A 394 -10.08 -7.01 -2.57
CA LYS A 394 -9.04 -7.83 -3.22
C LYS A 394 -9.59 -9.25 -3.49
N LYS A 395 -8.79 -10.12 -4.11
CA LYS A 395 -9.15 -11.53 -4.37
C LYS A 395 -9.63 -12.26 -3.10
N ARG A 396 -8.98 -11.98 -1.96
CA ARG A 396 -9.34 -12.49 -0.64
C ARG A 396 -9.60 -11.31 0.30
N SER A 397 -10.73 -11.33 1.01
CA SER A 397 -11.07 -10.26 1.97
C SER A 397 -11.77 -10.79 3.22
N VAL A 398 -11.73 -10.00 4.28
CA VAL A 398 -12.30 -10.33 5.60
C VAL A 398 -13.15 -9.17 6.09
N ALA A 399 -14.36 -9.48 6.54
CA ALA A 399 -15.22 -8.54 7.24
C ALA A 399 -15.70 -9.14 8.56
N GLU A 400 -16.07 -8.27 9.50
CA GLU A 400 -16.49 -8.68 10.82
C GLU A 400 -17.77 -7.96 11.23
N LEU A 401 -18.73 -8.68 11.79
CA LEU A 401 -20.01 -8.12 12.21
C LEU A 401 -20.34 -8.57 13.63
N ARG A 402 -21.07 -7.73 14.36
CA ARG A 402 -21.65 -8.13 15.64
C ARG A 402 -22.99 -8.83 15.47
N VAL A 403 -23.14 -9.90 16.24
CA VAL A 403 -24.33 -10.74 16.34
C VAL A 403 -25.13 -10.28 17.56
N ASN A 404 -26.12 -9.40 17.35
CA ASN A 404 -26.93 -8.78 18.42
C ASN A 404 -28.03 -9.70 19.00
N SER A 405 -28.38 -10.76 18.29
CA SER A 405 -29.43 -11.75 18.58
C SER A 405 -29.10 -12.99 17.74
N PRO A 406 -29.72 -14.19 17.86
CA PRO A 406 -29.42 -15.31 16.96
C PRO A 406 -29.89 -14.99 15.53
N ALA A 407 -29.14 -14.13 14.84
CA ALA A 407 -29.29 -13.81 13.45
C ALA A 407 -29.16 -15.13 12.70
N GLN A 408 -30.21 -15.48 11.98
CA GLN A 408 -30.27 -16.74 11.26
C GLN A 408 -29.84 -16.56 9.82
N ARG A 409 -29.70 -15.31 9.37
CA ARG A 409 -29.49 -15.01 7.96
C ARG A 409 -28.44 -13.91 7.76
N LEU A 410 -27.65 -14.08 6.71
CA LEU A 410 -26.70 -13.09 6.20
C LEU A 410 -27.18 -12.63 4.83
N ARG A 411 -27.46 -11.33 4.67
CA ARG A 411 -27.73 -10.73 3.36
C ARG A 411 -26.48 -10.06 2.82
N ILE A 412 -26.15 -10.34 1.56
CA ILE A 412 -25.02 -9.74 0.84
C ILE A 412 -25.51 -9.26 -0.52
N SER A 413 -25.20 -8.01 -0.87
CA SER A 413 -25.39 -7.49 -2.22
C SER A 413 -24.13 -6.84 -2.75
N GLY A 414 -23.95 -6.91 -4.07
CA GLY A 414 -22.73 -6.46 -4.70
C GLY A 414 -22.65 -6.80 -6.18
N ILE A 415 -21.45 -6.65 -6.71
CA ILE A 415 -21.11 -6.90 -8.12
C ILE A 415 -19.96 -7.91 -8.16
N LEU A 416 -20.13 -9.00 -8.89
CA LEU A 416 -19.06 -9.97 -9.17
C LEU A 416 -18.61 -9.81 -10.63
N PRO A 417 -17.36 -9.37 -10.90
CA PRO A 417 -16.83 -9.31 -12.26
C PRO A 417 -16.65 -10.71 -12.85
N HIS A 418 -16.50 -10.79 -14.18
CA HIS A 418 -16.20 -12.04 -14.87
C HIS A 418 -14.70 -12.33 -14.83
N ASP A 419 -14.30 -13.58 -15.09
CA ASP A 419 -12.92 -13.90 -15.45
C ASP A 419 -12.74 -13.74 -16.97
N PRO A 420 -11.84 -12.88 -17.44
CA PRO A 420 -11.55 -12.71 -18.87
C PRO A 420 -11.00 -13.97 -19.55
N ALA A 421 -10.33 -14.86 -18.82
CA ALA A 421 -9.71 -16.06 -19.40
C ALA A 421 -10.68 -17.25 -19.44
N THR A 422 -11.34 -17.56 -18.32
CA THR A 422 -12.22 -18.73 -18.22
C THR A 422 -13.70 -18.41 -18.41
N HIS A 423 -14.08 -17.13 -18.49
CA HIS A 423 -15.48 -16.63 -18.50
C HIS A 423 -16.30 -16.97 -17.25
N SER A 424 -15.67 -17.52 -16.20
CA SER A 424 -16.34 -17.87 -14.94
C SER A 424 -15.57 -17.34 -13.74
N ASN A 425 -16.22 -16.52 -12.91
CA ASN A 425 -15.69 -16.13 -11.60
C ASN A 425 -16.63 -16.66 -10.50
N GLU A 426 -16.07 -17.11 -9.39
CA GLU A 426 -16.84 -17.60 -8.25
C GLU A 426 -16.42 -16.87 -6.99
N LEU A 427 -17.39 -16.30 -6.28
CA LEU A 427 -17.23 -15.74 -4.94
C LEU A 427 -17.63 -16.78 -3.90
N VAL A 428 -16.65 -17.37 -3.22
CA VAL A 428 -16.85 -18.25 -2.06
C VAL A 428 -16.98 -17.42 -0.79
N ILE A 429 -18.00 -17.70 0.00
CA ILE A 429 -18.32 -16.99 1.24
C ILE A 429 -18.23 -18.00 2.39
N SER A 430 -17.41 -17.67 3.38
CA SER A 430 -17.25 -18.48 4.59
C SER A 430 -17.56 -17.67 5.84
N ALA A 431 -18.23 -18.29 6.81
CA ALA A 431 -18.49 -17.72 8.12
C ALA A 431 -17.80 -18.54 9.20
N ASN A 432 -16.99 -17.89 10.04
CA ASN A 432 -16.21 -18.51 11.12
C ASN A 432 -15.45 -19.76 10.65
N GLY A 433 -14.80 -19.67 9.48
CA GLY A 433 -13.99 -20.74 8.89
C GLY A 433 -14.78 -21.80 8.10
N ASN A 434 -16.11 -21.77 8.09
CA ASN A 434 -16.92 -22.73 7.35
C ASN A 434 -17.52 -22.09 6.10
N VAL A 435 -17.41 -22.75 4.94
CA VAL A 435 -18.08 -22.30 3.72
C VAL A 435 -19.60 -22.34 3.93
N ILE A 436 -20.28 -21.23 3.70
CA ILE A 436 -21.74 -21.12 3.83
C ILE A 436 -22.44 -21.09 2.47
N SER A 437 -21.80 -20.54 1.44
CA SER A 437 -22.31 -20.49 0.07
C SER A 437 -21.21 -20.05 -0.89
N SER A 438 -21.47 -20.19 -2.19
CA SER A 438 -20.78 -19.44 -3.23
C SER A 438 -21.77 -18.71 -4.15
N ILE A 439 -21.26 -17.76 -4.93
CA ILE A 439 -21.96 -17.05 -5.99
C ILE A 439 -21.11 -17.17 -7.26
N ALA A 440 -21.63 -17.81 -8.30
CA ALA A 440 -20.95 -17.93 -9.58
C ALA A 440 -21.45 -16.85 -10.55
N ASN A 441 -20.51 -16.22 -11.27
CA ASN A 441 -20.77 -15.43 -12.47
C ASN A 441 -20.25 -16.20 -13.69
N PRO A 442 -21.12 -16.93 -14.42
CA PRO A 442 -20.74 -17.70 -15.60
C PRO A 442 -20.81 -16.88 -16.90
N THR A 443 -20.90 -15.55 -16.81
CA THR A 443 -21.12 -14.66 -17.95
C THR A 443 -19.92 -13.77 -18.19
N TRP A 444 -19.83 -13.19 -19.38
CA TRP A 444 -18.83 -12.18 -19.74
C TRP A 444 -19.15 -10.77 -19.22
N ARG A 445 -20.25 -10.60 -18.48
CA ARG A 445 -20.69 -9.32 -17.91
C ARG A 445 -20.48 -9.31 -16.41
N PHE A 446 -20.49 -8.13 -15.82
CA PHE A 446 -20.54 -8.00 -14.37
C PHE A 446 -21.90 -8.51 -13.85
N LEU A 447 -21.88 -9.38 -12.85
CA LEU A 447 -23.08 -9.92 -12.22
C LEU A 447 -23.45 -9.07 -11.00
N GLN A 448 -24.56 -8.34 -11.09
CA GLN A 448 -25.22 -7.78 -9.91
C GLN A 448 -25.90 -8.90 -9.13
N PHE A 449 -25.69 -8.96 -7.81
CA PHE A 449 -26.35 -9.93 -6.96
C PHE A 449 -26.89 -9.31 -5.67
N ASP A 450 -27.94 -9.94 -5.15
CA ASP A 450 -28.48 -9.72 -3.81
C ASP A 450 -28.98 -11.08 -3.31
N ARG A 451 -28.34 -11.61 -2.28
CA ARG A 451 -28.55 -12.98 -1.80
C ARG A 451 -28.63 -13.00 -0.29
N THR A 452 -29.41 -13.94 0.23
CA THR A 452 -29.56 -14.18 1.67
C THR A 452 -29.22 -15.63 1.95
N PHE A 453 -28.30 -15.85 2.89
CA PHE A 453 -27.77 -17.16 3.23
C PHE A 453 -28.16 -17.54 4.66
N PRO A 454 -28.54 -18.80 4.93
CA PRO A 454 -28.73 -19.26 6.29
C PRO A 454 -27.37 -19.30 7.02
N LEU A 455 -27.34 -18.81 8.26
CA LEU A 455 -26.21 -18.95 9.16
C LEU A 455 -26.48 -20.10 10.12
N ARG A 456 -25.49 -20.97 10.31
CA ARG A 456 -25.49 -21.85 11.49
C ARG A 456 -25.41 -20.98 12.74
N ARG A 457 -26.08 -21.38 13.82
CA ARG A 457 -26.04 -20.64 15.09
C ARG A 457 -24.59 -20.32 15.45
N SER A 458 -24.25 -19.03 15.46
CA SER A 458 -22.98 -18.53 15.95
C SER A 458 -22.90 -18.82 17.45
N ALA A 459 -21.80 -19.40 17.91
CA ALA A 459 -21.55 -19.60 19.33
C ALA A 459 -21.09 -18.30 20.05
N GLY A 460 -20.94 -17.19 19.32
CA GLY A 460 -20.46 -15.91 19.86
C GLY A 460 -21.18 -14.69 19.30
N ASP A 461 -20.83 -13.53 19.87
CA ASP A 461 -21.32 -12.19 19.54
C ASP A 461 -20.63 -11.58 18.31
N ARG A 462 -19.68 -12.29 17.71
CA ARG A 462 -18.91 -11.88 16.53
C ARG A 462 -19.00 -12.90 15.40
N LEU A 463 -19.28 -12.41 14.20
CA LEU A 463 -19.26 -13.18 12.96
C LEU A 463 -18.12 -12.71 12.10
N VAL A 464 -17.21 -13.61 11.75
CA VAL A 464 -16.11 -13.32 10.82
C VAL A 464 -16.42 -13.95 9.48
N LEU A 465 -16.43 -13.10 8.46
CA LEU A 465 -16.77 -13.43 7.09
C LEU A 465 -15.51 -13.36 6.24
N ASN A 466 -15.23 -14.45 5.53
CA ASN A 466 -14.17 -14.52 4.54
C ASN A 466 -14.79 -14.59 3.16
N PHE A 467 -14.27 -13.77 2.26
CA PHE A 467 -14.65 -13.74 0.86
C PHE A 467 -13.42 -14.14 0.03
N ALA A 468 -13.61 -15.06 -0.90
CA ALA A 468 -12.56 -15.47 -1.83
C ALA A 468 -13.16 -15.55 -3.23
N THR A 469 -12.58 -14.78 -4.15
CA THR A 469 -12.88 -14.89 -5.58
C THR A 469 -11.90 -15.84 -6.24
N SER A 470 -12.36 -16.64 -7.21
CA SER A 470 -11.46 -17.51 -7.98
C SER A 470 -10.47 -16.69 -8.82
N HIS A 471 -10.94 -15.54 -9.34
CA HIS A 471 -10.14 -14.62 -10.14
C HIS A 471 -10.32 -13.17 -9.70
N ALA A 472 -9.22 -12.41 -9.75
CA ALA A 472 -9.27 -10.95 -9.66
C ALA A 472 -9.48 -10.37 -11.06
N PHE A 473 -10.24 -9.28 -11.13
CA PHE A 473 -10.47 -8.51 -12.34
C PHE A 473 -9.62 -7.24 -12.31
N ARG A 474 -8.83 -7.00 -13.35
CA ARG A 474 -7.99 -5.80 -13.47
C ARG A 474 -8.51 -4.90 -14.60
N PRO A 475 -9.14 -3.75 -14.33
CA PRO A 475 -9.78 -2.94 -15.36
C PRO A 475 -8.86 -2.52 -16.52
N SER A 476 -7.60 -2.16 -16.22
CA SER A 476 -6.58 -1.79 -17.22
C SER A 476 -6.15 -2.91 -18.15
N ALA A 477 -6.36 -4.18 -17.77
CA ALA A 477 -6.08 -5.31 -18.65
C ALA A 477 -7.17 -5.55 -19.71
N HIS A 478 -8.35 -4.93 -19.55
CA HIS A 478 -9.54 -5.20 -20.38
C HIS A 478 -10.17 -3.97 -21.00
N SER A 479 -9.71 -2.78 -20.65
CA SER A 479 -10.24 -1.50 -21.11
C SER A 479 -9.15 -0.43 -21.10
N ASN A 480 -9.43 0.74 -21.68
CA ASN A 480 -8.56 1.92 -21.56
C ASN A 480 -8.62 2.57 -20.15
N SER A 481 -8.96 1.79 -19.11
CA SER A 481 -8.94 2.25 -17.72
C SER A 481 -7.50 2.36 -17.23
N ALA A 482 -7.21 3.40 -16.46
CA ALA A 482 -5.94 3.53 -15.74
C ALA A 482 -5.91 2.68 -14.44
N ASP A 483 -7.03 2.10 -14.03
CA ASP A 483 -7.12 1.30 -12.80
C ASP A 483 -6.41 -0.04 -12.96
N CYS A 484 -5.30 -0.19 -12.24
CA CYS A 484 -4.45 -1.38 -12.22
C CYS A 484 -4.67 -2.28 -11.00
N ARG A 485 -5.65 -1.97 -10.15
CA ARG A 485 -5.98 -2.79 -8.98
C ARG A 485 -6.51 -4.16 -9.41
N ASP A 486 -6.19 -5.17 -8.62
CA ASP A 486 -6.81 -6.49 -8.69
C ASP A 486 -8.09 -6.50 -7.83
N LEU A 487 -9.24 -6.52 -8.51
CA LEU A 487 -10.56 -6.40 -7.91
C LEU A 487 -11.23 -7.77 -7.78
N GLY A 488 -11.58 -8.19 -6.57
CA GLY A 488 -12.33 -9.41 -6.31
C GLY A 488 -13.82 -9.24 -6.63
N PHE A 489 -14.58 -8.64 -5.71
CA PHE A 489 -15.97 -8.26 -5.93
C PHE A 489 -16.25 -6.88 -5.31
N ALA A 490 -17.28 -6.19 -5.79
CA ALA A 490 -17.73 -4.93 -5.21
C ALA A 490 -18.82 -5.22 -4.17
N LEU A 491 -18.62 -4.77 -2.93
CA LEU A 491 -19.61 -4.86 -1.87
C LEU A 491 -20.49 -3.61 -1.86
N GLU A 492 -21.81 -3.80 -1.86
CA GLU A 492 -22.77 -2.72 -1.64
C GLU A 492 -23.41 -2.81 -0.25
N ARG A 493 -23.74 -4.03 0.18
CA ARG A 493 -24.40 -4.29 1.46
C ARG A 493 -23.97 -5.62 2.06
N LEU A 494 -23.75 -5.59 3.37
CA LEU A 494 -23.53 -6.74 4.22
C LEU A 494 -24.38 -6.57 5.48
N GLU A 495 -25.32 -7.46 5.77
CA GLU A 495 -26.29 -7.26 6.86
C GLU A 495 -26.73 -8.59 7.50
N LEU A 496 -26.70 -8.66 8.83
CA LEU A 496 -27.32 -9.75 9.58
C LEU A 496 -28.82 -9.51 9.76
N ARG A 497 -29.59 -10.59 9.60
CA ARG A 497 -31.06 -10.61 9.67
C ARG A 497 -31.59 -11.67 10.62
#